data_AF-A0A1V9ZRI6-F1
#
_entry.id   AF-A0A1V9ZRI6-F1
#
_cell.length_a   1.000
_cell.length_b   1.000
_cell.length_c   1.000
_cell.angle_alpha   90.00
_cell.angle_beta   90.00
_cell.angle_gamma   90.00
#
_symmetry.space_group_name_H-M   'P 1'
#
loop_
_entity.id
_entity.type
_entity.pdbx_description
1 polymer ?
#
loop_
_entity_poly.entity_id
_entity_poly.type
_entity_poly.pdbx_seq_one_letter_code
_entity_poly.pdbx_strand_id
1 'polypeptide(L)'
;MGAVNCHEPEIQHDDMAFARQLQYEEFNDLNNDEAESLLKYFGIDLALGALLRTYQTTRDSTSEAVSSRYMDPSQIYQFSNLTLSQHWMGRTRDTIHPEYRNAFDKIALVPEILERSACLVAMNILDERMTNQPITQLSDRIVFDFVSRWSLPRNIHQSLRDLIRFSNRYGWGKYVIAALREMTDHTNNQIPVTMYEVDEYMKMCDIAKMDAFVKVLNLVSSQDDQEDGVSSWENTPVDNIAGAVKRIRAPIVRAMLARRDRTFEDVFIKPADIVLRAAGRSHSYQQRANDLHVHGSNIYRVLLLSTLGINAWDTPDMGEHTHFAPDFLEYISPDAAPLNELWNPTSQKRAHTWSVQLKKDVDLNRTFIVDCNQPNGHVGNQLNSTKISSKQRKRVAQYLEAYASFFTKEVLAIILVNKFQEDPEGATSEDLQQQRADRTLILTALKALGVAGADEEDMYTFLYDDEYELRMENVDALMQFLGVYKVTRQECAPLVSTVLVSPYAKRDA
;
A
#
# COMPACT_ATOMS: atom_id res chain seq x y z
N MET A 1 70.52 -13.36 -54.20
CA MET A 1 71.34 -14.27 -53.36
C MET A 1 70.81 -14.20 -51.94
N GLY A 2 70.33 -15.35 -51.40
CA GLY A 2 69.80 -15.55 -50.03
C GLY A 2 68.35 -15.04 -49.86
N ALA A 3 67.26 -15.83 -49.74
CA ALA A 3 66.98 -17.05 -48.95
C ALA A 3 67.09 -16.73 -47.44
N VAL A 4 66.12 -16.93 -46.51
CA VAL A 4 65.02 -17.91 -46.35
C VAL A 4 64.18 -17.52 -45.09
N ASN A 5 62.84 -17.65 -45.19
CA ASN A 5 61.80 -18.16 -44.24
C ASN A 5 61.84 -17.85 -42.73
N CYS A 6 60.75 -17.88 -41.95
CA CYS A 6 59.29 -18.07 -42.10
C CYS A 6 58.70 -17.77 -40.70
N HIS A 7 57.55 -17.12 -40.60
CA HIS A 7 56.38 -17.57 -39.82
C HIS A 7 55.31 -16.47 -39.76
N GLU A 8 54.11 -16.79 -40.25
CA GLU A 8 52.87 -16.23 -39.71
C GLU A 8 52.65 -16.75 -38.29
N PRO A 9 51.92 -16.00 -37.45
CA PRO A 9 50.53 -16.39 -37.26
C PRO A 9 49.51 -15.22 -37.21
N GLU A 10 48.33 -15.55 -37.72
CA GLU A 10 46.96 -15.20 -37.33
C GLU A 10 46.69 -14.07 -36.31
N ILE A 11 46.19 -12.97 -36.87
CA ILE A 11 44.98 -12.16 -36.55
C ILE A 11 44.50 -12.11 -35.08
N GLN A 12 44.51 -10.90 -34.51
CA GLN A 12 43.50 -10.47 -33.52
C GLN A 12 43.10 -8.98 -33.73
N HIS A 13 41.87 -8.78 -34.22
CA HIS A 13 40.91 -7.69 -33.91
C HIS A 13 41.43 -6.30 -33.47
N ASP A 14 42.06 -5.53 -34.38
CA ASP A 14 42.53 -4.14 -34.12
C ASP A 14 41.76 -3.03 -34.88
N ASP A 15 40.55 -3.31 -35.37
CA ASP A 15 39.67 -2.31 -36.02
C ASP A 15 38.46 -1.88 -35.14
N MET A 16 38.50 -2.12 -33.83
CA MET A 16 37.57 -1.50 -32.88
C MET A 16 38.11 -0.12 -32.47
N ALA A 17 37.73 0.95 -33.17
CA ALA A 17 37.62 2.31 -32.60
C ALA A 17 37.29 3.39 -33.65
N PHE A 18 37.77 3.22 -34.89
CA PHE A 18 37.99 4.38 -35.76
C PHE A 18 36.74 4.98 -36.44
N ALA A 19 35.63 4.25 -36.55
CA ALA A 19 34.45 4.76 -37.27
C ALA A 19 33.16 4.89 -36.43
N ARG A 20 33.13 4.41 -35.18
CA ARG A 20 31.89 4.46 -34.35
C ARG A 20 32.03 5.20 -33.02
N GLN A 21 33.21 5.66 -32.61
CA GLN A 21 33.38 6.27 -31.28
C GLN A 21 33.82 7.75 -31.26
N LEU A 22 34.38 8.32 -32.34
CA LEU A 22 34.76 9.75 -32.34
C LEU A 22 33.68 10.73 -32.82
N GLN A 23 32.42 10.27 -32.96
CA GLN A 23 31.28 11.14 -33.22
C GLN A 23 30.77 11.93 -32.00
N TYR A 24 31.44 11.86 -30.85
CA TYR A 24 30.86 12.32 -29.58
C TYR A 24 31.72 13.23 -28.69
N GLU A 25 33.03 13.40 -28.92
CA GLU A 25 33.89 14.04 -27.90
C GLU A 25 34.57 15.35 -28.33
N GLU A 26 35.06 15.52 -29.57
CA GLU A 26 35.78 16.76 -29.93
C GLU A 26 34.89 17.98 -30.26
N PHE A 27 33.58 17.81 -30.32
CA PHE A 27 32.64 18.92 -30.54
C PHE A 27 32.23 19.64 -29.24
N ASN A 28 32.48 19.03 -28.07
CA ASN A 28 32.00 19.55 -26.78
C ASN A 28 32.92 20.63 -26.17
N ASP A 29 34.16 20.76 -26.67
CA ASP A 29 35.16 21.69 -26.13
C ASP A 29 35.45 22.89 -27.05
N LEU A 30 34.82 22.97 -28.22
CA LEU A 30 34.97 24.13 -29.11
C LEU A 30 34.12 25.30 -28.62
N ASN A 31 34.72 26.49 -28.57
CA ASN A 31 33.97 27.71 -28.30
C ASN A 31 33.06 28.05 -29.51
N ASN A 32 32.05 28.88 -29.26
CA ASN A 32 30.99 29.15 -30.24
C ASN A 32 31.49 29.67 -31.60
N ASP A 33 32.59 30.41 -31.64
CA ASP A 33 33.09 31.02 -32.88
C ASP A 33 33.80 29.98 -33.79
N GLU A 34 34.40 28.96 -33.19
CA GLU A 34 35.11 27.88 -33.92
C GLU A 34 34.12 26.86 -34.53
N ALA A 35 33.05 26.54 -33.80
CA ALA A 35 31.99 25.66 -34.28
C ALA A 35 31.22 26.27 -35.48
N GLU A 36 31.04 27.60 -35.48
CA GLU A 36 30.33 28.31 -36.56
C GLU A 36 31.13 28.35 -37.87
N SER A 37 32.47 28.36 -37.80
CA SER A 37 33.34 28.28 -38.98
C SER A 37 33.36 26.90 -39.64
N LEU A 38 33.34 25.82 -38.84
CA LEU A 38 33.34 24.44 -39.35
C LEU A 38 32.02 24.08 -40.07
N LEU A 39 30.88 24.50 -39.51
CA LEU A 39 29.58 24.27 -40.15
C LEU A 39 29.46 24.98 -41.51
N LYS A 40 30.08 26.15 -41.64
CA LYS A 40 30.15 26.91 -42.90
C LYS A 40 31.03 26.23 -43.97
N TYR A 41 32.07 25.49 -43.55
CA TYR A 41 33.03 24.81 -44.44
C TYR A 41 32.43 23.58 -45.12
N PHE A 42 31.55 22.84 -44.42
CA PHE A 42 30.94 21.61 -44.93
C PHE A 42 29.64 21.81 -45.71
N GLY A 43 29.22 23.06 -45.93
CA GLY A 43 28.01 23.37 -46.70
C GLY A 43 26.71 22.84 -46.09
N ILE A 44 26.71 22.56 -44.79
CA ILE A 44 25.54 22.08 -44.04
C ILE A 44 24.71 23.30 -43.66
N ASP A 45 23.45 23.31 -44.07
CA ASP A 45 22.51 24.39 -43.78
C ASP A 45 22.35 24.60 -42.26
N LEU A 46 22.43 25.86 -41.82
CA LEU A 46 22.42 26.28 -40.41
C LEU A 46 21.16 25.82 -39.66
N ALA A 47 20.06 25.61 -40.37
CA ALA A 47 18.83 25.07 -39.81
C ALA A 47 18.95 23.59 -39.37
N LEU A 48 19.72 22.77 -40.09
CA LEU A 48 19.92 21.35 -39.75
C LEU A 48 20.86 21.19 -38.55
N GLY A 49 21.85 22.07 -38.43
CA GLY A 49 22.78 22.13 -37.28
C GLY A 49 22.13 22.63 -35.99
N ALA A 50 21.05 23.42 -36.09
CA ALA A 50 20.21 23.75 -34.94
C ALA A 50 19.29 22.58 -34.55
N LEU A 51 18.72 21.88 -35.54
CA LEU A 51 17.78 20.77 -35.31
C LEU A 51 18.47 19.53 -34.69
N LEU A 52 19.69 19.21 -35.11
CA LEU A 52 20.51 18.14 -34.51
C LEU A 52 20.88 18.45 -33.06
N ARG A 53 21.19 19.71 -32.75
CA ARG A 53 21.47 20.15 -31.36
C ARG A 53 20.24 20.06 -30.47
N THR A 54 19.06 20.45 -30.97
CA THR A 54 17.81 20.27 -30.22
C THR A 54 17.47 18.80 -30.04
N TYR A 55 17.69 17.95 -31.05
CA TYR A 55 17.41 16.51 -30.99
C TYR A 55 18.39 15.75 -30.06
N GLN A 56 19.66 16.15 -29.97
CA GLN A 56 20.63 15.54 -29.04
C GLN A 56 20.44 16.01 -27.60
N THR A 57 20.13 17.29 -27.36
CA THR A 57 19.75 17.74 -26.00
C THR A 57 18.43 17.16 -25.53
N THR A 58 17.48 16.85 -26.42
CA THR A 58 16.29 16.07 -26.02
C THR A 58 16.57 14.59 -25.87
N ARG A 59 17.47 13.97 -26.67
CA ARG A 59 17.72 12.52 -26.62
C ARG A 59 18.55 12.08 -25.40
N ASP A 60 19.55 12.85 -25.01
CA ASP A 60 20.35 12.56 -23.80
C ASP A 60 19.62 13.00 -22.52
N SER A 61 18.53 13.76 -22.65
CA SER A 61 17.55 13.99 -21.57
C SER A 61 16.32 13.07 -21.61
N THR A 62 16.27 12.08 -22.52
CA THR A 62 15.10 11.16 -22.64
C THR A 62 15.44 9.66 -22.66
N SER A 63 16.71 9.26 -22.53
CA SER A 63 17.12 7.85 -22.41
C SER A 63 17.34 7.39 -20.95
N GLU A 64 16.48 7.85 -20.04
CA GLU A 64 16.05 7.10 -18.84
C GLU A 64 14.77 7.79 -18.36
N ALA A 65 13.70 7.60 -19.13
CA ALA A 65 12.35 7.86 -18.63
C ALA A 65 11.98 6.81 -17.57
N VAL A 66 12.71 6.77 -16.46
CA VAL A 66 12.13 6.40 -15.17
C VAL A 66 11.23 7.59 -14.81
N SER A 67 10.06 7.63 -15.42
CA SER A 67 9.01 8.65 -15.24
C SER A 67 9.02 9.12 -13.80
N SER A 68 9.47 10.36 -13.57
CA SER A 68 9.64 10.91 -12.24
C SER A 68 8.27 10.99 -11.57
N ARG A 69 7.95 9.99 -10.74
CA ARG A 69 6.77 9.98 -9.84
C ARG A 69 6.89 11.03 -8.73
N TYR A 70 8.04 11.70 -8.65
CA TYR A 70 8.24 12.96 -7.98
C TYR A 70 7.45 14.06 -8.69
N MET A 71 6.49 14.66 -7.99
CA MET A 71 5.81 15.87 -8.44
C MET A 71 6.63 17.10 -8.06
N ASP A 72 6.54 18.18 -8.84
CA ASP A 72 7.15 19.43 -8.39
C ASP A 72 6.44 19.92 -7.12
N PRO A 73 7.15 20.44 -6.09
CA PRO A 73 6.54 20.94 -4.87
C PRO A 73 5.40 21.95 -5.11
N SER A 74 5.48 22.77 -6.16
CA SER A 74 4.41 23.73 -6.51
C SER A 74 3.11 23.06 -6.96
N GLN A 75 3.17 21.83 -7.49
CA GLN A 75 2.01 21.05 -7.91
C GLN A 75 1.34 20.34 -6.73
N ILE A 76 2.11 19.96 -5.70
CA ILE A 76 1.59 19.25 -4.52
C ILE A 76 0.46 20.03 -3.86
N TYR A 77 0.64 21.35 -3.70
CA TYR A 77 -0.35 22.22 -3.07
C TYR A 77 -1.65 22.39 -3.87
N GLN A 78 -1.68 21.96 -5.13
CA GLN A 78 -2.86 22.07 -6.00
C GLN A 78 -3.76 20.84 -5.91
N PHE A 79 -3.26 19.74 -5.33
CA PHE A 79 -3.96 18.47 -5.27
C PHE A 79 -4.59 18.23 -3.90
N SER A 80 -5.75 17.59 -3.90
CA SER A 80 -6.35 17.07 -2.67
C SER A 80 -5.53 15.92 -2.10
N ASN A 81 -5.67 15.64 -0.79
CA ASN A 81 -5.04 14.47 -0.14
C ASN A 81 -5.35 13.16 -0.91
N LEU A 82 -6.58 13.02 -1.39
CA LEU A 82 -7.01 11.86 -2.16
C LEU A 82 -6.26 11.77 -3.49
N THR A 83 -6.14 12.88 -4.23
CA THR A 83 -5.45 12.92 -5.52
C THR A 83 -3.97 12.61 -5.39
N LEU A 84 -3.30 13.18 -4.37
CA LEU A 84 -1.90 12.86 -4.07
C LEU A 84 -1.71 11.39 -3.73
N SER A 85 -2.65 10.84 -2.96
CA SER A 85 -2.62 9.43 -2.58
C SER A 85 -2.78 8.53 -3.80
N GLN A 86 -3.78 8.79 -4.64
CA GLN A 86 -3.99 8.10 -5.92
C GLN A 86 -2.74 8.10 -6.81
N HIS A 87 -2.06 9.25 -6.89
CA HIS A 87 -0.82 9.38 -7.66
C HIS A 87 0.30 8.46 -7.18
N TRP A 88 0.39 8.17 -5.88
CA TRP A 88 1.41 7.29 -5.34
C TRP A 88 1.05 5.81 -5.29
N MET A 89 -0.20 5.45 -5.56
CA MET A 89 -0.68 4.07 -5.64
C MET A 89 -0.32 3.43 -6.99
N GLY A 90 -0.57 2.13 -7.15
CA GLY A 90 -0.19 1.41 -8.37
C GLY A 90 1.33 1.32 -8.54
N ARG A 91 2.05 1.08 -7.44
CA ARG A 91 3.51 0.96 -7.46
C ARG A 91 3.88 -0.39 -8.03
N THR A 92 4.52 -0.36 -9.19
CA THR A 92 5.13 -1.54 -9.81
C THR A 92 6.59 -1.62 -9.39
N ARG A 93 7.16 -2.82 -9.45
CA ARG A 93 8.56 -3.06 -9.09
C ARG A 93 9.54 -2.08 -9.74
N ASP A 94 9.33 -1.78 -11.02
CA ASP A 94 10.23 -0.90 -11.79
C ASP A 94 10.14 0.56 -11.37
N THR A 95 9.01 0.95 -10.80
CA THR A 95 8.72 2.32 -10.38
C THR A 95 9.08 2.61 -8.93
N ILE A 96 9.61 1.61 -8.24
CA ILE A 96 10.09 1.68 -6.86
C ILE A 96 11.61 1.85 -6.90
N HIS A 97 12.11 2.75 -6.04
CA HIS A 97 13.55 2.98 -5.86
C HIS A 97 14.29 1.67 -5.58
N PRO A 98 15.48 1.45 -6.15
CA PRO A 98 16.22 0.20 -5.98
C PRO A 98 16.38 -0.23 -4.51
N GLU A 99 16.62 0.73 -3.60
CA GLU A 99 16.77 0.46 -2.17
C GLU A 99 15.48 -0.07 -1.50
N TYR A 100 14.31 0.15 -2.09
CA TYR A 100 13.02 -0.28 -1.55
C TYR A 100 12.49 -1.55 -2.24
N ARG A 101 13.08 -1.96 -3.37
CA ARG A 101 12.61 -3.13 -4.16
C ARG A 101 12.65 -4.42 -3.36
N ASN A 102 13.63 -4.61 -2.48
CA ASN A 102 13.68 -5.79 -1.62
C ASN A 102 12.44 -5.91 -0.72
N ALA A 103 11.99 -4.80 -0.14
CA ALA A 103 10.75 -4.79 0.64
C ALA A 103 9.52 -5.10 -0.23
N PHE A 104 9.44 -4.52 -1.43
CA PHE A 104 8.35 -4.81 -2.36
C PHE A 104 8.31 -6.30 -2.79
N ASP A 105 9.48 -6.87 -3.11
CA ASP A 105 9.63 -8.24 -3.58
C ASP A 105 9.31 -9.26 -2.47
N LYS A 106 9.60 -8.94 -1.19
CA LYS A 106 9.24 -9.77 -0.01
C LYS A 106 7.73 -9.89 0.21
N ILE A 107 6.94 -8.88 -0.19
CA ILE A 107 5.49 -8.90 0.02
C ILE A 107 4.86 -9.85 -0.99
N ALA A 108 4.29 -10.96 -0.50
CA ALA A 108 3.61 -11.95 -1.32
C ALA A 108 2.22 -11.50 -1.79
N LEU A 109 1.55 -10.62 -1.04
CA LEU A 109 0.19 -10.18 -1.32
C LEU A 109 0.05 -9.36 -2.61
N VAL A 110 -1.09 -9.50 -3.29
CA VAL A 110 -1.43 -8.67 -4.45
C VAL A 110 -1.60 -7.19 -4.07
N PRO A 111 -1.30 -6.24 -4.98
CA PRO A 111 -1.46 -4.81 -4.74
C PRO A 111 -2.86 -4.42 -4.29
N GLU A 112 -3.92 -5.07 -4.80
CA GLU A 112 -5.31 -4.81 -4.39
C GLU A 112 -5.49 -4.84 -2.87
N ILE A 113 -4.94 -5.84 -2.18
CA ILE A 113 -5.08 -5.98 -0.72
C ILE A 113 -4.30 -4.87 0.01
N LEU A 114 -3.16 -4.45 -0.55
CA LEU A 114 -2.29 -3.44 0.05
C LEU A 114 -2.78 -2.02 -0.19
N GLU A 115 -3.37 -1.77 -1.35
CA GLU A 115 -3.86 -0.48 -1.81
C GLU A 115 -5.28 -0.18 -1.29
N ARG A 116 -6.12 -1.19 -1.06
CA ARG A 116 -7.53 -0.98 -0.72
C ARG A 116 -7.72 -0.24 0.61
N SER A 117 -8.18 1.01 0.56
CA SER A 117 -8.60 1.79 1.72
C SER A 117 -10.05 1.48 2.09
N ALA A 118 -10.34 1.20 3.37
CA ALA A 118 -11.71 0.92 3.84
C ALA A 118 -12.64 2.13 3.61
N CYS A 119 -12.12 3.32 3.89
CA CYS A 119 -12.79 4.60 3.65
C CYS A 119 -13.25 4.76 2.19
N LEU A 120 -12.40 4.42 1.22
CA LEU A 120 -12.73 4.59 -0.21
C LEU A 120 -13.66 3.51 -0.74
N VAL A 121 -13.55 2.28 -0.24
CA VAL A 121 -14.54 1.23 -0.51
C VAL A 121 -15.92 1.70 -0.05
N ALA A 122 -16.02 2.21 1.18
CA ALA A 122 -17.27 2.77 1.70
C ALA A 122 -17.78 3.95 0.85
N MET A 123 -16.89 4.87 0.43
CA MET A 123 -17.29 5.96 -0.46
C MET A 123 -17.88 5.47 -1.78
N ASN A 124 -17.28 4.46 -2.41
CA ASN A 124 -17.79 3.88 -3.66
C ASN A 124 -19.17 3.24 -3.49
N ILE A 125 -19.34 2.43 -2.42
CA ILE A 125 -20.64 1.84 -2.06
C ILE A 125 -21.69 2.95 -1.88
N LEU A 126 -21.34 4.00 -1.14
CA LEU A 126 -22.24 5.11 -0.89
C LEU A 126 -22.56 5.90 -2.16
N ASP A 127 -21.62 6.09 -3.09
CA ASP A 127 -21.90 6.74 -4.37
C ASP A 127 -22.89 5.92 -5.22
N GLU A 128 -22.77 4.59 -5.25
CA GLU A 128 -23.75 3.71 -5.90
C GLU A 128 -25.12 3.80 -5.24
N ARG A 129 -25.18 3.68 -3.91
CA ARG A 129 -26.44 3.78 -3.16
C ARG A 129 -27.08 5.17 -3.27
N MET A 130 -26.30 6.24 -3.30
CA MET A 130 -26.81 7.60 -3.54
C MET A 130 -27.33 7.79 -4.97
N THR A 131 -26.79 7.05 -5.94
CA THR A 131 -27.30 7.04 -7.32
C THR A 131 -28.66 6.36 -7.39
N ASN A 132 -28.81 5.22 -6.72
CA ASN A 132 -30.07 4.46 -6.68
C ASN A 132 -31.14 5.14 -5.79
N GLN A 133 -30.71 5.75 -4.69
CA GLN A 133 -31.56 6.45 -3.74
C GLN A 133 -30.94 7.81 -3.37
N PRO A 134 -31.26 8.88 -4.11
CA PRO A 134 -30.72 10.21 -3.84
C PRO A 134 -31.08 10.73 -2.45
N ILE A 135 -30.17 11.48 -1.84
CA ILE A 135 -30.42 12.16 -0.56
C ILE A 135 -31.32 13.37 -0.83
N THR A 136 -32.62 13.23 -0.48
CA THR A 136 -33.62 14.30 -0.63
C THR A 136 -33.93 15.02 0.68
N GLN A 137 -33.54 14.44 1.82
CA GLN A 137 -33.75 15.00 3.15
C GLN A 137 -32.66 16.01 3.51
N LEU A 138 -33.00 16.99 4.35
CA LEU A 138 -32.03 17.91 4.94
C LEU A 138 -31.05 17.14 5.84
N SER A 139 -29.76 17.48 5.77
CA SER A 139 -28.70 16.81 6.54
C SER A 139 -29.00 16.76 8.04
N ASP A 140 -29.50 17.86 8.62
CA ASP A 140 -29.86 17.94 10.04
C ASP A 140 -30.98 16.97 10.42
N ARG A 141 -31.91 16.67 9.49
CA ARG A 141 -32.97 15.70 9.73
C ARG A 141 -32.42 14.27 9.78
N ILE A 142 -31.52 13.92 8.85
CA ILE A 142 -30.85 12.61 8.85
C ILE A 142 -30.05 12.41 10.15
N VAL A 143 -29.28 13.42 10.58
CA VAL A 143 -28.53 13.35 11.84
C VAL A 143 -29.48 13.20 13.03
N PHE A 144 -30.58 13.95 13.05
CA PHE A 144 -31.57 13.86 14.13
C PHE A 144 -32.23 12.47 14.18
N ASP A 145 -32.65 11.94 13.03
CA ASP A 145 -33.31 10.64 12.93
C ASP A 145 -32.35 9.52 13.38
N PHE A 146 -31.09 9.56 12.95
CA PHE A 146 -30.04 8.64 13.39
C PHE A 146 -29.81 8.69 14.90
N VAL A 147 -29.56 9.88 15.46
CA VAL A 147 -29.32 10.07 16.90
C VAL A 147 -30.51 9.59 17.73
N SER A 148 -31.72 9.87 17.27
CA SER A 148 -32.95 9.47 17.95
C SER A 148 -33.13 7.95 17.92
N ARG A 149 -32.91 7.32 16.76
CA ARG A 149 -33.04 5.88 16.56
C ARG A 149 -32.10 5.06 17.44
N TRP A 150 -30.91 5.58 17.67
CA TRP A 150 -29.87 4.97 18.51
C TRP A 150 -29.84 5.48 19.96
N SER A 151 -30.80 6.33 20.35
CA SER A 151 -30.86 6.93 21.70
C SER A 151 -29.55 7.59 22.15
N LEU A 152 -28.87 8.27 21.22
CA LEU A 152 -27.56 8.88 21.45
C LEU A 152 -27.70 10.25 22.14
N PRO A 153 -26.75 10.63 23.02
CA PRO A 153 -26.81 11.91 23.72
C PRO A 153 -26.60 13.12 22.78
N ARG A 154 -27.07 14.30 23.22
CA ARG A 154 -27.14 15.53 22.39
C ARG A 154 -25.79 16.04 21.90
N ASN A 155 -24.71 15.81 22.64
CA ASN A 155 -23.35 16.17 22.20
C ASN A 155 -22.96 15.44 20.92
N ILE A 156 -23.36 14.17 20.76
CA ILE A 156 -23.08 13.39 19.55
C ILE A 156 -23.76 14.01 18.32
N HIS A 157 -24.99 14.50 18.48
CA HIS A 157 -25.67 15.25 17.40
C HIS A 157 -24.80 16.43 16.95
N GLN A 158 -24.30 17.24 17.88
CA GLN A 158 -23.45 18.38 17.54
C GLN A 158 -22.14 17.95 16.87
N SER A 159 -21.48 16.92 17.42
CA SER A 159 -20.24 16.37 16.86
C SER A 159 -20.42 15.82 15.44
N LEU A 160 -21.54 15.17 15.13
CA LEU A 160 -21.86 14.72 13.76
C LEU A 160 -22.10 15.88 12.80
N ARG A 161 -22.76 16.96 13.24
CA ARG A 161 -22.90 18.18 12.42
C ARG A 161 -21.57 18.84 12.14
N ASP A 162 -20.70 18.89 13.15
CA ASP A 162 -19.36 19.45 13.02
C ASP A 162 -18.47 18.56 12.14
N LEU A 163 -18.63 17.24 12.19
CA LEU A 163 -17.98 16.30 11.28
C LEU A 163 -18.41 16.54 9.83
N ILE A 164 -19.72 16.67 9.56
CA ILE A 164 -20.22 17.02 8.21
C ILE A 164 -19.60 18.34 7.73
N ARG A 165 -19.56 19.37 8.58
CA ARG A 165 -18.96 20.67 8.23
C ARG A 165 -17.46 20.54 7.96
N PHE A 166 -16.74 19.75 8.76
CA PHE A 166 -15.33 19.47 8.57
C PHE A 166 -15.08 18.75 7.24
N SER A 167 -15.77 17.65 6.98
CA SER A 167 -15.63 16.85 5.75
C SER A 167 -16.06 17.62 4.50
N ASN A 168 -16.97 18.58 4.61
CA ASN A 168 -17.35 19.46 3.50
C ASN A 168 -16.19 20.34 2.99
N ARG A 169 -15.16 20.61 3.80
CA ARG A 169 -13.95 21.31 3.33
C ARG A 169 -13.24 20.55 2.19
N TYR A 170 -13.44 19.23 2.14
CA TYR A 170 -12.88 18.32 1.14
C TYR A 170 -13.92 17.86 0.10
N GLY A 171 -15.16 18.37 0.17
CA GLY A 171 -16.28 17.89 -0.64
C GLY A 171 -16.84 16.52 -0.22
N TRP A 172 -16.49 16.03 0.98
CA TRP A 172 -16.82 14.68 1.44
C TRP A 172 -18.00 14.60 2.42
N GLY A 173 -18.60 15.73 2.82
CA GLY A 173 -19.70 15.69 3.80
C GLY A 173 -20.92 14.91 3.33
N LYS A 174 -21.13 14.77 2.01
CA LYS A 174 -22.15 13.88 1.43
C LYS A 174 -22.01 12.43 1.90
N TYR A 175 -20.78 11.93 2.08
CA TYR A 175 -20.53 10.56 2.48
C TYR A 175 -20.88 10.31 3.95
N VAL A 176 -20.65 11.30 4.83
CA VAL A 176 -21.09 11.23 6.23
C VAL A 176 -22.62 11.16 6.29
N ILE A 177 -23.30 12.03 5.55
CA ILE A 177 -24.77 12.07 5.52
C ILE A 177 -25.33 10.74 4.98
N ALA A 178 -24.78 10.25 3.88
CA ALA A 178 -25.16 8.98 3.29
C ALA A 178 -24.96 7.83 4.28
N ALA A 179 -23.78 7.71 4.89
CA ALA A 179 -23.49 6.69 5.89
C ALA A 179 -24.48 6.73 7.06
N LEU A 180 -24.75 7.90 7.63
CA LEU A 180 -25.72 8.02 8.74
C LEU A 180 -27.13 7.61 8.31
N ARG A 181 -27.57 7.96 7.10
CA ARG A 181 -28.86 7.53 6.55
C ARG A 181 -28.93 6.01 6.49
N GLU A 182 -27.95 5.37 5.87
CA GLU A 182 -27.90 3.90 5.75
C GLU A 182 -27.91 3.24 7.14
N MET A 183 -27.02 3.69 8.03
CA MET A 183 -26.87 3.12 9.38
C MET A 183 -28.04 3.40 10.33
N THR A 184 -29.00 4.26 9.95
CA THR A 184 -30.17 4.54 10.79
C THR A 184 -31.04 3.29 10.95
N ASP A 185 -31.29 2.56 9.87
CA ASP A 185 -32.25 1.45 9.87
C ASP A 185 -31.61 0.08 10.15
N HIS A 186 -30.30 0.04 10.38
CA HIS A 186 -29.57 -1.20 10.60
C HIS A 186 -29.45 -1.61 12.06
N THR A 187 -29.09 -2.87 12.30
CA THR A 187 -28.77 -3.38 13.64
C THR A 187 -27.28 -3.63 13.75
N ASN A 188 -26.52 -2.66 14.25
CA ASN A 188 -25.09 -2.80 14.54
C ASN A 188 -24.76 -2.28 15.96
N ASN A 189 -24.38 -3.19 16.86
CA ASN A 189 -24.08 -2.90 18.26
C ASN A 189 -22.82 -2.03 18.45
N GLN A 190 -21.99 -1.87 17.42
CA GLN A 190 -20.80 -1.02 17.47
C GLN A 190 -21.12 0.47 17.31
N ILE A 191 -22.30 0.81 16.75
CA ILE A 191 -22.66 2.20 16.46
C ILE A 191 -22.52 3.12 17.68
N PRO A 192 -23.08 2.81 18.87
CA PRO A 192 -22.92 3.69 20.02
C PRO A 192 -21.46 3.92 20.41
N VAL A 193 -20.64 2.86 20.41
CA VAL A 193 -19.21 2.94 20.74
C VAL A 193 -18.49 3.86 19.76
N THR A 194 -18.68 3.63 18.45
CA THR A 194 -18.08 4.46 17.40
C THR A 194 -18.50 5.92 17.52
N MET A 195 -19.76 6.20 17.87
CA MET A 195 -20.24 7.58 18.01
C MET A 195 -19.64 8.31 19.22
N TYR A 196 -19.35 7.60 20.32
CA TYR A 196 -18.61 8.18 21.44
C TYR A 196 -17.16 8.50 21.06
N GLU A 197 -16.49 7.63 20.30
CA GLU A 197 -15.16 7.91 19.79
C GLU A 197 -15.15 9.13 18.85
N VAL A 198 -16.15 9.23 17.97
CA VAL A 198 -16.33 10.39 17.09
C VAL A 198 -16.50 11.68 17.91
N ASP A 199 -17.29 11.68 18.99
CA ASP A 199 -17.46 12.84 19.85
C ASP A 199 -16.14 13.31 20.48
N GLU A 200 -15.30 12.38 20.95
CA GLU A 200 -13.99 12.70 21.49
C GLU A 200 -13.05 13.26 20.43
N TYR A 201 -12.98 12.62 19.25
CA TYR A 201 -12.11 13.06 18.17
C TYR A 201 -12.51 14.42 17.59
N MET A 202 -13.81 14.76 17.58
CA MET A 202 -14.27 16.06 17.11
C MET A 202 -13.80 17.24 17.99
N LYS A 203 -13.38 16.97 19.24
CA LYS A 203 -12.81 17.97 20.16
C LYS A 203 -11.31 18.19 19.93
N MET A 204 -10.70 17.41 19.04
CA MET A 204 -9.25 17.37 18.83
C MET A 204 -8.81 18.09 17.55
N CYS A 205 -7.59 17.82 17.10
CA CYS A 205 -6.98 18.35 15.88
C CYS A 205 -7.66 17.82 14.60
N ASP A 206 -7.26 18.34 13.44
CA ASP A 206 -7.89 17.99 12.16
C ASP A 206 -7.59 16.54 11.70
N ILE A 207 -6.42 15.96 12.02
CA ILE A 207 -6.17 14.52 11.80
C ILE A 207 -7.14 13.66 12.60
N ALA A 208 -7.36 13.95 13.89
CA ALA A 208 -8.32 13.18 14.69
C ALA A 208 -9.74 13.24 14.09
N LYS A 209 -10.12 14.39 13.51
CA LYS A 209 -11.41 14.52 12.78
C LYS A 209 -11.44 13.70 11.49
N MET A 210 -10.31 13.53 10.80
CA MET A 210 -10.21 12.58 9.68
C MET A 210 -10.39 11.14 10.16
N ASP A 211 -9.81 10.76 11.29
CA ASP A 211 -10.04 9.43 11.88
C ASP A 211 -11.52 9.24 12.27
N ALA A 212 -12.17 10.28 12.79
CA ALA A 212 -13.62 10.26 13.07
C ALA A 212 -14.44 10.04 11.80
N PHE A 213 -14.06 10.72 10.70
CA PHE A 213 -14.67 10.54 9.39
C PHE A 213 -14.54 9.10 8.89
N VAL A 214 -13.35 8.52 8.95
CA VAL A 214 -13.07 7.13 8.55
C VAL A 214 -13.87 6.14 9.39
N LYS A 215 -13.94 6.36 10.71
CA LYS A 215 -14.74 5.52 11.62
C LYS A 215 -16.22 5.46 11.23
N VAL A 216 -16.82 6.59 10.84
CA VAL A 216 -18.21 6.62 10.35
C VAL A 216 -18.36 5.81 9.07
N LEU A 217 -17.43 5.94 8.12
CA LEU A 217 -17.50 5.21 6.85
C LEU A 217 -17.27 3.71 7.00
N ASN A 218 -16.41 3.30 7.94
CA ASN A 218 -16.15 1.89 8.20
C ASN A 218 -17.39 1.12 8.67
N LEU A 219 -18.41 1.80 9.22
CA LEU A 219 -19.71 1.21 9.55
C LEU A 219 -20.48 0.74 8.32
N VAL A 220 -20.23 1.35 7.15
CA VAL A 220 -20.88 1.00 5.87
C VAL A 220 -20.14 -0.14 5.19
N SER A 221 -18.81 -0.09 5.15
CA SER A 221 -18.00 -1.13 4.48
C SER A 221 -18.09 -2.51 5.14
N SER A 222 -18.53 -2.60 6.39
CA SER A 222 -18.75 -3.88 7.08
C SER A 222 -20.04 -4.60 6.65
N GLN A 223 -20.84 -3.98 5.79
CA GLN A 223 -22.14 -4.51 5.32
C GLN A 223 -22.04 -5.31 4.02
N ASP A 224 -21.14 -4.92 3.12
CA ASP A 224 -20.97 -5.53 1.79
C ASP A 224 -20.41 -6.96 1.86
N ASP A 225 -19.93 -7.39 3.03
CA ASP A 225 -19.52 -8.79 3.23
C ASP A 225 -20.72 -9.75 3.38
N GLN A 226 -21.96 -9.25 3.44
CA GLN A 226 -23.18 -10.07 3.57
C GLN A 226 -24.12 -10.03 2.35
N GLU A 227 -23.98 -9.06 1.44
CA GLU A 227 -24.88 -8.89 0.29
C GLU A 227 -24.14 -9.07 -1.05
N ASP A 228 -23.68 -10.27 -1.33
CA ASP A 228 -23.40 -10.72 -2.71
C ASP A 228 -24.29 -11.92 -3.02
N GLY A 229 -25.60 -11.67 -2.98
CA GLY A 229 -26.61 -12.54 -3.58
C GLY A 229 -26.47 -12.50 -5.09
N VAL A 230 -25.65 -13.40 -5.63
CA VAL A 230 -25.41 -13.57 -7.07
C VAL A 230 -26.74 -13.67 -7.81
N SER A 231 -27.03 -12.67 -8.65
CA SER A 231 -28.16 -12.71 -9.58
C SER A 231 -27.96 -13.87 -10.56
N SER A 232 -28.91 -14.80 -10.58
CA SER A 232 -28.94 -15.99 -11.43
C SER A 232 -29.06 -15.64 -12.90
N TRP A 233 -27.93 -15.58 -13.62
CA TRP A 233 -27.95 -15.58 -15.09
C TRP A 233 -26.86 -16.54 -15.59
N GLU A 234 -27.32 -17.67 -16.11
CA GLU A 234 -26.59 -18.72 -16.86
C GLU A 234 -25.34 -19.32 -16.16
N ASN A 235 -25.56 -20.37 -15.36
CA ASN A 235 -24.51 -21.12 -14.66
C ASN A 235 -23.59 -21.89 -15.63
N THR A 236 -22.53 -21.27 -16.13
CA THR A 236 -21.42 -22.02 -16.71
C THR A 236 -20.54 -22.60 -15.60
N PRO A 237 -19.79 -23.70 -15.83
CA PRO A 237 -18.85 -24.23 -14.84
C PRO A 237 -17.82 -23.21 -14.36
N VAL A 238 -17.44 -22.25 -15.23
CA VAL A 238 -16.49 -21.18 -14.89
C VAL A 238 -17.09 -20.18 -13.91
N ASP A 239 -18.38 -19.84 -14.07
CA ASP A 239 -19.07 -18.91 -13.16
C ASP A 239 -19.28 -19.52 -11.77
N ASN A 240 -19.54 -20.82 -11.70
CA ASN A 240 -19.61 -21.55 -10.44
C ASN A 240 -18.27 -21.51 -9.69
N ILE A 241 -17.15 -21.76 -10.38
CA ILE A 241 -15.81 -21.70 -9.78
C ILE A 241 -15.50 -20.27 -9.35
N ALA A 242 -15.79 -19.27 -10.18
CA ALA A 242 -15.58 -17.87 -9.83
C ALA A 242 -16.40 -17.46 -8.59
N GLY A 243 -17.64 -17.93 -8.48
CA GLY A 243 -18.48 -17.74 -7.28
C GLY A 243 -17.88 -18.37 -6.02
N ALA A 244 -17.39 -19.62 -6.12
CA ALA A 244 -16.71 -20.31 -5.02
C ALA A 244 -15.42 -19.59 -4.59
N VAL A 245 -14.60 -19.16 -5.56
CA VAL A 245 -13.38 -18.37 -5.30
C VAL A 245 -13.73 -17.08 -4.56
N LYS A 246 -14.75 -16.33 -5.00
CA LYS A 246 -15.18 -15.09 -4.33
C LYS A 246 -15.55 -15.34 -2.86
N ARG A 247 -16.38 -16.36 -2.59
CA ARG A 247 -16.83 -16.70 -1.23
C ARG A 247 -15.68 -17.12 -0.32
N ILE A 248 -14.76 -17.95 -0.82
CA ILE A 248 -13.59 -18.40 -0.05
C ILE A 248 -12.56 -17.28 0.14
N ARG A 249 -12.37 -16.42 -0.87
CA ARG A 249 -11.41 -15.32 -0.84
C ARG A 249 -11.80 -14.22 0.15
N ALA A 250 -13.09 -13.92 0.28
CA ALA A 250 -13.59 -12.83 1.14
C ALA A 250 -13.08 -12.87 2.60
N PRO A 251 -13.22 -13.97 3.37
CA PRO A 251 -12.68 -14.04 4.74
C PRO A 251 -11.15 -13.93 4.80
N ILE A 252 -10.45 -14.46 3.80
CA ILE A 252 -8.99 -14.36 3.70
C ILE A 252 -8.55 -12.90 3.51
N VAL A 253 -9.16 -12.18 2.56
CA VAL A 253 -8.85 -10.77 2.31
C VAL A 253 -9.10 -9.92 3.56
N ARG A 254 -10.20 -10.17 4.29
CA ARG A 254 -10.48 -9.50 5.56
C ARG A 254 -9.40 -9.72 6.60
N ALA A 255 -8.94 -10.97 6.75
CA ALA A 255 -7.85 -11.29 7.64
C ALA A 255 -6.54 -10.58 7.24
N MET A 256 -6.27 -10.45 5.93
CA MET A 256 -5.08 -9.77 5.41
C MET A 256 -5.14 -8.26 5.58
N LEU A 257 -6.30 -7.62 5.39
CA LEU A 257 -6.49 -6.20 5.69
C LEU A 257 -6.28 -5.92 7.19
N ALA A 258 -6.89 -6.73 8.06
CA ALA A 258 -6.69 -6.61 9.51
C ALA A 258 -5.24 -6.88 9.94
N ARG A 259 -4.50 -7.72 9.19
CA ARG A 259 -3.07 -7.95 9.41
C ARG A 259 -2.25 -6.74 8.93
N ARG A 260 -2.51 -6.22 7.73
CA ARG A 260 -1.89 -5.00 7.18
C ARG A 260 -1.91 -3.85 8.18
N ASP A 261 -3.07 -3.64 8.80
CA ASP A 261 -3.29 -2.54 9.73
C ASP A 261 -2.62 -2.81 11.09
N ARG A 262 -2.63 -4.07 11.57
CA ARG A 262 -1.88 -4.45 12.79
C ARG A 262 -0.36 -4.38 12.62
N THR A 263 0.15 -4.76 11.45
CA THR A 263 1.59 -4.69 11.16
C THR A 263 2.07 -3.24 11.15
N PHE A 264 1.23 -2.29 10.70
CA PHE A 264 1.55 -0.88 10.78
C PHE A 264 1.86 -0.45 12.22
N GLU A 265 0.98 -0.80 13.16
CA GLU A 265 1.19 -0.56 14.59
C GLU A 265 2.45 -1.24 15.12
N ASP A 266 2.65 -2.52 14.78
CA ASP A 266 3.80 -3.31 15.26
C ASP A 266 5.16 -2.77 14.78
N VAL A 267 5.23 -2.24 13.56
CA VAL A 267 6.49 -1.84 12.94
C VAL A 267 6.83 -0.39 13.22
N PHE A 268 5.84 0.50 13.20
CA PHE A 268 6.07 1.93 13.24
C PHE A 268 5.74 2.54 14.60
N ILE A 269 4.57 2.22 15.14
CA ILE A 269 4.03 2.93 16.29
C ILE A 269 4.57 2.37 17.60
N LYS A 270 4.46 1.06 17.84
CA LYS A 270 4.91 0.45 19.10
C LYS A 270 6.40 0.71 19.37
N PRO A 271 7.34 0.54 18.42
CA PRO A 271 8.74 0.81 18.69
C PRO A 271 9.01 2.30 18.96
N ALA A 272 8.31 3.21 18.28
CA ALA A 272 8.40 4.65 18.54
C ALA A 272 7.85 5.01 19.93
N ASP A 273 6.69 4.47 20.32
CA ASP A 273 6.06 4.64 21.63
C ASP A 273 7.00 4.18 22.77
N ILE A 274 7.66 3.04 22.59
CA ILE A 274 8.68 2.55 23.54
C ILE A 274 9.79 3.56 23.74
N VAL A 275 10.35 4.08 22.64
CA VAL A 275 11.46 5.03 22.72
C VAL A 275 11.02 6.32 23.39
N LEU A 276 9.81 6.81 23.10
CA LEU A 276 9.24 8.01 23.73
C LEU A 276 9.02 7.82 25.24
N ARG A 277 8.46 6.67 25.66
CA ARG A 277 8.18 6.38 27.07
C ARG A 277 9.44 6.02 27.86
N ALA A 278 10.44 5.41 27.22
CA ALA A 278 11.73 5.11 27.83
C ALA A 278 12.57 6.37 28.11
N ALA A 279 12.37 7.44 27.33
CA ALA A 279 13.10 8.69 27.46
C ALA A 279 12.71 9.56 28.68
N GLY A 280 11.63 9.23 29.40
CA GLY A 280 11.35 9.89 30.69
C GLY A 280 9.95 9.64 31.26
N ARG A 281 9.82 9.84 32.59
CA ARG A 281 8.56 9.70 33.34
C ARG A 281 7.70 10.97 33.36
N SER A 282 8.09 12.06 32.70
CA SER A 282 7.31 13.31 32.74
C SER A 282 6.05 13.22 31.89
N HIS A 283 5.00 13.94 32.32
CA HIS A 283 3.71 14.04 31.62
C HIS A 283 3.87 14.44 30.14
N SER A 284 4.91 15.20 29.80
CA SER A 284 5.24 15.59 28.43
C SER A 284 5.60 14.41 27.52
N TYR A 285 6.28 13.37 28.02
CA TYR A 285 6.61 12.17 27.23
C TYR A 285 5.36 11.31 27.01
N GLN A 286 4.51 11.18 28.03
CA GLN A 286 3.24 10.44 27.91
C GLN A 286 2.27 11.12 26.95
N GLN A 287 2.18 12.46 26.98
CA GLN A 287 1.38 13.21 26.01
C GLN A 287 1.92 13.04 24.58
N ARG A 288 3.23 13.16 24.37
CA ARG A 288 3.84 12.96 23.05
C ARG A 288 3.67 11.55 22.50
N ALA A 289 3.67 10.55 23.39
CA ALA A 289 3.36 9.17 23.02
C ALA A 289 1.89 9.02 22.54
N ASN A 290 0.96 9.78 23.13
CA ASN A 290 -0.41 9.84 22.63
C ASN A 290 -0.48 10.62 21.29
N ASP A 291 0.29 11.70 21.15
CA ASP A 291 0.37 12.49 19.91
C ASP A 291 0.97 11.68 18.74
N LEU A 292 1.88 10.73 19.01
CA LEU A 292 2.43 9.81 18.01
C LEU A 292 1.35 9.00 17.29
N HIS A 293 0.35 8.49 18.03
CA HIS A 293 -0.73 7.70 17.43
C HIS A 293 -1.60 8.52 16.46
N VAL A 294 -1.77 9.81 16.75
CA VAL A 294 -2.59 10.71 15.93
C VAL A 294 -1.75 11.32 14.81
N HIS A 295 -0.69 12.03 15.14
CA HIS A 295 0.09 12.83 14.20
C HIS A 295 1.27 12.07 13.57
N GLY A 296 1.93 11.22 14.35
CA GLY A 296 3.08 10.45 13.88
C GLY A 296 2.70 9.30 12.95
N SER A 297 1.56 8.65 13.18
CA SER A 297 1.01 7.61 12.31
C SER A 297 0.86 8.08 10.87
N ASN A 298 0.40 9.31 10.68
CA ASN A 298 0.21 9.91 9.36
C ASN A 298 1.50 9.93 8.52
N ILE A 299 2.64 10.27 9.13
CA ILE A 299 3.96 10.26 8.46
C ILE A 299 4.35 8.85 8.01
N TYR A 300 4.15 7.85 8.87
CA TYR A 300 4.48 6.47 8.53
C TYR A 300 3.55 5.90 7.44
N ARG A 301 2.26 6.28 7.46
CA ARG A 301 1.30 5.95 6.40
C ARG A 301 1.75 6.56 5.07
N VAL A 302 2.17 7.84 5.09
CA VAL A 302 2.76 8.49 3.91
C VAL A 302 4.02 7.78 3.43
N LEU A 303 4.90 7.34 4.32
CA LEU A 303 6.08 6.55 3.94
C LEU A 303 5.66 5.28 3.18
N LEU A 304 4.74 4.48 3.73
CA LEU A 304 4.29 3.24 3.10
C LEU A 304 3.61 3.49 1.75
N LEU A 305 2.74 4.49 1.70
CA LEU A 305 1.98 4.84 0.51
C LEU A 305 2.89 5.39 -0.58
N SER A 306 3.76 6.34 -0.25
CA SER A 306 4.63 6.99 -1.21
C SER A 306 5.70 6.04 -1.78
N THR A 307 6.21 5.09 -1.00
CA THR A 307 7.32 4.23 -1.43
C THR A 307 6.86 2.88 -2.00
N LEU A 308 5.89 2.23 -1.36
CA LEU A 308 5.41 0.89 -1.73
C LEU A 308 3.97 0.88 -2.27
N GLY A 309 3.26 2.01 -2.23
CA GLY A 309 1.86 2.08 -2.68
C GLY A 309 0.88 1.47 -1.68
N ILE A 310 1.30 1.26 -0.43
CA ILE A 310 0.50 0.58 0.58
C ILE A 310 -0.32 1.62 1.35
N ASN A 311 -1.64 1.45 1.32
CA ASN A 311 -2.59 2.26 2.07
C ASN A 311 -2.98 1.47 3.32
N ALA A 312 -2.41 1.82 4.47
CA ALA A 312 -2.77 1.20 5.73
C ALA A 312 -4.04 1.87 6.25
N TRP A 313 -5.09 1.10 6.60
CA TRP A 313 -6.40 1.46 7.18
C TRP A 313 -7.17 2.59 6.48
N ASP A 314 -6.55 3.75 6.27
CA ASP A 314 -7.06 4.93 5.60
C ASP A 314 -6.00 5.73 4.84
N THR A 315 -6.50 6.69 4.06
CA THR A 315 -5.63 7.59 3.31
C THR A 315 -5.04 8.63 4.27
N PRO A 316 -3.70 8.78 4.32
CA PRO A 316 -3.08 9.75 5.22
C PRO A 316 -3.49 11.19 4.90
N ASP A 317 -3.57 12.03 5.93
CA ASP A 317 -3.75 13.47 5.78
C ASP A 317 -2.44 14.14 5.31
N MET A 318 -2.40 14.57 4.06
CA MET A 318 -1.19 15.13 3.46
C MET A 318 -0.93 16.60 3.81
N GLY A 319 -1.86 17.25 4.50
CA GLY A 319 -1.84 18.70 4.78
C GLY A 319 -1.14 19.11 6.08
N GLU A 320 -0.86 18.18 6.98
CA GLU A 320 -0.35 18.52 8.32
C GLU A 320 1.19 18.57 8.40
N HIS A 321 1.72 19.47 9.23
CA HIS A 321 3.15 19.62 9.52
C HIS A 321 3.70 18.45 10.36
N THR A 322 4.90 18.01 10.02
CA THR A 322 5.58 16.90 10.70
C THR A 322 6.10 17.31 12.07
N HIS A 323 5.54 16.86 13.19
CA HIS A 323 6.15 17.12 14.52
C HIS A 323 6.19 15.92 15.49
N PHE A 324 5.73 14.72 15.10
CA PHE A 324 5.50 13.63 16.08
C PHE A 324 5.82 12.20 15.61
N ALA A 325 6.68 12.02 14.60
CA ALA A 325 7.21 10.69 14.23
C ALA A 325 8.74 10.65 14.45
N PRO A 326 9.24 10.04 15.53
CA PRO A 326 10.67 9.92 15.73
C PRO A 326 11.27 8.87 14.78
N ASP A 327 12.45 9.15 14.22
CA ASP A 327 13.32 8.13 13.62
C ASP A 327 13.98 7.32 14.75
N PHE A 328 13.23 6.40 15.36
CA PHE A 328 13.68 5.63 16.52
C PHE A 328 14.96 4.82 16.26
N LEU A 329 15.22 4.44 15.01
CA LEU A 329 16.46 3.73 14.62
C LEU A 329 17.71 4.56 14.88
N GLU A 330 17.60 5.90 14.84
CA GLU A 330 18.72 6.75 15.19
C GLU A 330 19.10 6.68 16.68
N TYR A 331 18.12 6.48 17.56
CA TYR A 331 18.29 6.62 19.00
C TYR A 331 18.69 5.32 19.71
N ILE A 332 18.48 4.17 19.07
CA ILE A 332 18.70 2.85 19.68
C ILE A 332 20.18 2.42 19.61
N SER A 333 20.72 1.87 20.70
CA SER A 333 22.06 1.26 20.76
C SER A 333 22.18 0.06 19.78
N PRO A 334 23.32 -0.18 19.09
CA PRO A 334 23.45 -1.37 18.26
C PRO A 334 23.36 -2.67 19.07
N ASP A 335 23.65 -2.58 20.38
CA ASP A 335 23.65 -3.69 21.34
C ASP A 335 22.37 -3.76 22.19
N ALA A 336 21.40 -2.86 22.00
CA ALA A 336 20.10 -2.96 22.67
C ALA A 336 19.35 -4.22 22.18
N ALA A 337 18.34 -4.70 22.94
CA ALA A 337 17.49 -5.82 22.54
C ALA A 337 17.19 -5.72 21.04
N PRO A 338 17.48 -6.75 20.23
CA PRO A 338 17.59 -6.55 18.79
C PRO A 338 16.25 -6.03 18.28
N LEU A 339 16.25 -4.91 17.57
CA LEU A 339 15.08 -4.46 16.80
C LEU A 339 14.52 -5.59 15.93
N ASN A 340 15.41 -6.49 15.49
CA ASN A 340 15.08 -7.73 14.81
C ASN A 340 14.15 -8.65 15.62
N GLU A 341 14.23 -8.69 16.95
CA GLU A 341 13.29 -9.44 17.79
C GLU A 341 11.90 -8.78 17.86
N LEU A 342 11.85 -7.44 17.90
CA LEU A 342 10.61 -6.67 17.87
C LEU A 342 9.90 -6.80 16.51
N TRP A 343 10.67 -6.72 15.43
CA TRP A 343 10.19 -6.87 14.07
C TRP A 343 10.11 -8.32 13.59
N ASN A 344 10.48 -9.30 14.42
CA ASN A 344 10.32 -10.70 14.06
C ASN A 344 8.82 -11.06 14.08
N PRO A 345 8.24 -11.45 12.93
CA PRO A 345 6.82 -11.81 12.85
C PRO A 345 6.47 -13.09 13.60
N THR A 346 7.44 -13.95 13.93
CA THR A 346 7.24 -15.25 14.59
C THR A 346 7.72 -15.29 16.05
N SER A 347 8.29 -14.20 16.57
CA SER A 347 8.80 -14.17 17.95
C SER A 347 7.66 -14.18 18.98
N GLN A 348 7.56 -15.27 19.75
CA GLN A 348 6.66 -15.40 20.90
C GLN A 348 7.08 -14.49 22.10
N LYS A 349 8.31 -13.98 22.10
CA LYS A 349 8.91 -13.20 23.22
C LYS A 349 8.53 -11.72 23.25
N ARG A 350 7.64 -11.26 22.37
CA ARG A 350 7.19 -9.85 22.33
C ARG A 350 6.71 -9.31 23.68
N ALA A 351 6.30 -10.16 24.62
CA ALA A 351 5.78 -9.74 25.91
C ALA A 351 6.84 -9.41 26.99
N HIS A 352 8.11 -9.83 26.88
CA HIS A 352 8.97 -9.97 28.07
C HIS A 352 10.39 -9.37 28.04
N THR A 353 10.83 -8.67 26.99
CA THR A 353 12.17 -8.04 27.03
C THR A 353 12.16 -6.65 26.39
N TRP A 354 11.86 -5.63 27.21
CA TRP A 354 11.68 -4.24 26.77
C TRP A 354 12.70 -3.28 27.41
N SER A 355 13.90 -3.78 27.76
CA SER A 355 14.99 -2.89 28.19
C SER A 355 15.70 -2.31 26.97
N VAL A 356 15.10 -1.29 26.34
CA VAL A 356 15.76 -0.53 25.27
C VAL A 356 16.74 0.45 25.88
N GLN A 357 18.03 0.31 25.56
CA GLN A 357 19.05 1.28 25.93
C GLN A 357 19.20 2.33 24.81
N LEU A 358 18.92 3.59 25.15
CA LEU A 358 19.05 4.73 24.25
C LEU A 358 20.51 5.24 24.23
N LYS A 359 21.01 5.63 23.05
CA LYS A 359 22.35 6.22 22.88
C LYS A 359 22.45 7.67 23.40
N LYS A 360 21.34 8.40 23.38
CA LYS A 360 21.20 9.82 23.71
C LYS A 360 19.74 10.13 24.05
N ASP A 361 19.50 11.29 24.66
CA ASP A 361 18.14 11.79 24.86
C ASP A 361 17.42 11.93 23.50
N VAL A 362 16.12 11.60 23.50
CA VAL A 362 15.31 11.65 22.28
C VAL A 362 15.01 13.11 21.95
N ASP A 363 15.44 13.57 20.78
CA ASP A 363 15.06 14.89 20.26
C ASP A 363 13.65 14.81 19.68
N LEU A 364 12.69 15.25 20.47
CA LEU A 364 11.28 15.20 20.15
C LEU A 364 10.84 16.32 19.20
N ASN A 365 11.72 17.26 18.86
CA ASN A 365 11.45 18.29 17.86
C ASN A 365 11.99 17.89 16.48
N ARG A 366 12.69 16.75 16.41
CA ARG A 366 13.19 16.22 15.17
C ARG A 366 12.12 15.45 14.42
N THR A 367 11.99 15.80 13.15
CA THR A 367 11.07 15.19 12.20
C THR A 367 11.63 13.91 11.61
N PHE A 368 10.73 13.00 11.25
CA PHE A 368 11.07 11.68 10.74
C PHE A 368 11.82 11.77 9.40
N ILE A 369 13.11 11.42 9.39
CA ILE A 369 13.97 11.23 8.22
C ILE A 369 14.18 12.48 7.31
N VAL A 370 13.29 13.47 7.30
CA VAL A 370 13.33 14.71 6.50
C VAL A 370 13.34 15.97 7.38
N ASP A 371 13.63 17.14 6.81
CA ASP A 371 13.80 18.41 7.54
C ASP A 371 12.50 18.96 8.16
N CYS A 372 12.66 19.79 9.20
CA CYS A 372 11.71 19.93 10.32
C CYS A 372 10.41 20.73 10.13
N ASN A 373 10.00 21.09 8.91
CA ASN A 373 8.84 21.96 8.70
C ASN A 373 8.02 21.64 7.44
N GLN A 374 8.05 20.40 6.96
CA GLN A 374 7.35 20.06 5.71
C GLN A 374 5.99 19.40 5.98
N PRO A 375 4.94 19.72 5.19
CA PRO A 375 3.72 18.93 5.20
C PRO A 375 3.98 17.49 4.79
N ASN A 376 3.18 16.55 5.29
CA ASN A 376 3.33 15.13 4.97
C ASN A 376 3.32 14.83 3.46
N GLY A 377 2.53 15.56 2.66
CA GLY A 377 2.56 15.44 1.20
C GLY A 377 3.94 15.73 0.58
N HIS A 378 4.70 16.68 1.12
CA HIS A 378 6.06 16.94 0.68
C HIS A 378 7.01 15.83 1.09
N VAL A 379 6.85 15.29 2.30
CA VAL A 379 7.65 14.16 2.78
C VAL A 379 7.50 12.97 1.84
N GLY A 380 6.28 12.52 1.56
CA GLY A 380 6.03 11.41 0.65
C GLY A 380 6.57 11.65 -0.76
N ASN A 381 6.43 12.88 -1.25
CA ASN A 381 7.00 13.24 -2.53
C ASN A 381 8.54 13.20 -2.51
N GLN A 382 9.17 13.74 -1.47
CA GLN A 382 10.62 13.76 -1.31
C GLN A 382 11.21 12.34 -1.17
N LEU A 383 10.51 11.42 -0.51
CA LEU A 383 10.92 10.01 -0.41
C LEU A 383 11.02 9.31 -1.78
N ASN A 384 10.32 9.83 -2.80
CA ASN A 384 10.44 9.39 -4.19
C ASN A 384 11.43 10.19 -5.02
N SER A 385 11.96 11.29 -4.51
CA SER A 385 12.88 12.17 -5.24
C SER A 385 14.23 11.51 -5.48
N THR A 386 14.92 11.88 -6.56
CA THR A 386 16.35 11.58 -6.71
C THR A 386 17.23 12.36 -5.73
N LYS A 387 16.70 13.45 -5.14
CA LYS A 387 17.41 14.34 -4.21
C LYS A 387 17.51 13.83 -2.78
N ILE A 388 16.77 12.77 -2.42
CA ILE A 388 16.92 12.14 -1.09
C ILE A 388 18.33 11.54 -0.95
N SER A 389 18.95 11.66 0.23
CA SER A 389 20.29 11.10 0.44
C SER A 389 20.27 9.56 0.51
N SER A 390 21.36 8.91 0.09
CA SER A 390 21.51 7.45 0.23
C SER A 390 21.36 6.99 1.68
N LYS A 391 21.83 7.79 2.66
CA LYS A 391 21.65 7.50 4.10
C LYS A 391 20.18 7.46 4.50
N GLN A 392 19.39 8.44 4.06
CA GLN A 392 17.94 8.47 4.32
C GLN A 392 17.24 7.30 3.63
N ARG A 393 17.58 6.98 2.37
CA ARG A 393 17.00 5.81 1.67
C ARG A 393 17.29 4.50 2.40
N LYS A 394 18.54 4.27 2.83
CA LYS A 394 18.89 3.06 3.60
C LYS A 394 18.09 2.95 4.91
N ARG A 395 17.84 4.07 5.60
CA ARG A 395 16.99 4.07 6.80
C ARG A 395 15.54 3.74 6.49
N VAL A 396 14.95 4.41 5.49
CA VAL A 396 13.58 4.11 5.04
C VAL A 396 13.45 2.64 4.63
N ALA A 397 14.42 2.10 3.91
CA ALA A 397 14.44 0.70 3.49
C ALA A 397 14.34 -0.27 4.67
N GLN A 398 14.99 0.03 5.81
CA GLN A 398 14.89 -0.82 7.01
C GLN A 398 13.46 -0.89 7.56
N TYR A 399 12.76 0.24 7.61
CA TYR A 399 11.34 0.29 7.99
C TYR A 399 10.45 -0.49 7.02
N LEU A 400 10.68 -0.30 5.72
CA LEU A 400 9.92 -0.98 4.67
C LEU A 400 10.15 -2.50 4.70
N GLU A 401 11.39 -2.93 4.88
CA GLU A 401 11.72 -4.35 4.98
C GLU A 401 11.16 -4.99 6.25
N ALA A 402 11.17 -4.27 7.38
CA ALA A 402 10.54 -4.72 8.61
C ALA A 402 9.03 -4.94 8.40
N TYR A 403 8.35 -3.98 7.76
CA TYR A 403 6.95 -4.11 7.36
C TYR A 403 6.71 -5.29 6.43
N ALA A 404 7.49 -5.39 5.37
CA ALA A 404 7.38 -6.45 4.37
C ALA A 404 7.59 -7.86 4.94
N SER A 405 8.41 -8.00 5.99
CA SER A 405 8.69 -9.30 6.62
C SER A 405 7.44 -10.00 7.19
N PHE A 406 6.38 -9.25 7.48
CA PHE A 406 5.12 -9.80 7.97
C PHE A 406 4.22 -10.38 6.86
N PHE A 407 4.59 -10.16 5.60
CA PHE A 407 3.81 -10.52 4.41
C PHE A 407 4.58 -11.46 3.47
N THR A 408 5.61 -12.16 3.95
CA THR A 408 6.26 -13.22 3.19
C THR A 408 5.38 -14.47 3.15
N LYS A 409 5.62 -15.36 2.17
CA LYS A 409 4.83 -16.60 2.02
C LYS A 409 4.90 -17.47 3.26
N GLU A 410 6.07 -17.58 3.88
CA GLU A 410 6.33 -18.42 5.05
C GLU A 410 5.53 -17.94 6.26
N VAL A 411 5.45 -16.61 6.45
CA VAL A 411 4.72 -16.01 7.56
C VAL A 411 3.21 -16.09 7.35
N LEU A 412 2.76 -15.96 6.11
CA LEU A 412 1.34 -15.92 5.77
C LEU A 412 0.73 -17.32 5.60
N ALA A 413 1.48 -18.33 5.15
CA ALA A 413 0.94 -19.63 4.75
C ALA A 413 0.06 -20.28 5.82
N ILE A 414 0.56 -20.41 7.05
CA ILE A 414 -0.23 -21.01 8.16
C ILE A 414 -1.48 -20.19 8.45
N ILE A 415 -1.36 -18.85 8.46
CA ILE A 415 -2.49 -17.97 8.75
C ILE A 415 -3.58 -18.13 7.69
N LEU A 416 -3.18 -18.17 6.42
CA LEU A 416 -4.08 -18.26 5.28
C LEU A 416 -4.74 -19.63 5.18
N VAL A 417 -3.98 -20.70 5.42
CA VAL A 417 -4.50 -22.07 5.43
C VAL A 417 -5.49 -22.26 6.58
N ASN A 418 -5.17 -21.76 7.78
CA ASN A 418 -6.11 -21.77 8.89
C ASN A 418 -7.38 -21.00 8.53
N LYS A 419 -7.28 -19.81 7.94
CA LYS A 419 -8.46 -19.04 7.51
C LYS A 419 -9.26 -19.70 6.38
N PHE A 420 -8.59 -20.46 5.52
CA PHE A 420 -9.24 -21.23 4.47
C PHE A 420 -10.01 -22.42 5.05
N GLN A 421 -9.50 -23.05 6.12
CA GLN A 421 -10.08 -24.25 6.75
C GLN A 421 -11.08 -23.95 7.86
N GLU A 422 -10.93 -22.83 8.57
CA GLU A 422 -11.79 -22.41 9.68
C GLU A 422 -13.26 -22.31 9.24
N ASP A 423 -14.13 -22.91 10.06
CA ASP A 423 -15.56 -22.72 9.94
C ASP A 423 -15.93 -21.30 10.42
N PRO A 424 -16.80 -20.56 9.71
CA PRO A 424 -17.22 -19.24 10.14
C PRO A 424 -17.89 -19.30 11.51
N GLU A 425 -17.59 -18.32 12.38
CA GLU A 425 -18.26 -18.23 13.67
C GLU A 425 -19.76 -18.01 13.46
N GLY A 426 -20.58 -18.89 14.04
CA GLY A 426 -22.04 -18.88 13.85
C GLY A 426 -22.54 -19.48 12.54
N ALA A 427 -21.69 -20.18 11.78
CA ALA A 427 -22.09 -20.87 10.54
C ALA A 427 -23.23 -21.87 10.77
N THR A 428 -24.22 -21.84 9.89
CA THR A 428 -25.29 -22.84 9.84
C THR A 428 -24.78 -24.13 9.18
N SER A 429 -25.55 -25.22 9.31
CA SER A 429 -25.22 -26.46 8.61
C SER A 429 -25.18 -26.30 7.09
N GLU A 430 -25.97 -25.37 6.53
CA GLU A 430 -25.99 -25.08 5.10
C GLU A 430 -24.71 -24.34 4.66
N ASP A 431 -24.24 -23.37 5.47
CA ASP A 431 -22.99 -22.66 5.22
C ASP A 431 -21.79 -23.61 5.18
N LEU A 432 -21.74 -24.56 6.12
CA LEU A 432 -20.67 -25.57 6.18
C LEU A 432 -20.70 -26.51 4.98
N GLN A 433 -21.88 -26.89 4.51
CA GLN A 433 -22.03 -27.71 3.29
C GLN A 433 -21.59 -26.93 2.05
N GLN A 434 -21.99 -25.65 1.94
CA GLN A 434 -21.59 -24.80 0.84
C GLN A 434 -20.07 -24.59 0.80
N GLN A 435 -19.43 -24.35 1.95
CA GLN A 435 -17.98 -24.23 2.01
C GLN A 435 -17.26 -25.51 1.56
N ARG A 436 -17.74 -26.68 1.98
CA ARG A 436 -17.18 -27.96 1.52
C ARG A 436 -17.34 -28.10 0.00
N ALA A 437 -18.51 -27.78 -0.53
CA ALA A 437 -18.76 -27.81 -1.98
C ALA A 437 -17.82 -26.84 -2.73
N ASP A 438 -17.63 -25.63 -2.22
CA ASP A 438 -16.74 -24.62 -2.80
C ASP A 438 -15.27 -25.09 -2.79
N ARG A 439 -14.79 -25.68 -1.68
CA ARG A 439 -13.44 -26.25 -1.58
C ARG A 439 -13.23 -27.39 -2.58
N THR A 440 -14.20 -28.29 -2.73
CA THR A 440 -14.17 -29.38 -3.71
C THR A 440 -14.15 -28.85 -5.15
N LEU A 441 -14.95 -27.82 -5.44
CA LEU A 441 -15.01 -27.19 -6.75
C LEU A 441 -13.66 -26.56 -7.12
N ILE A 442 -13.04 -25.86 -6.17
CA ILE A 442 -11.69 -25.28 -6.35
C ILE A 442 -10.65 -26.37 -6.57
N LEU A 443 -10.65 -27.44 -5.77
CA LEU A 443 -9.71 -28.55 -5.97
C LEU A 443 -9.87 -29.17 -7.36
N THR A 444 -11.10 -29.36 -7.81
CA THR A 444 -11.40 -29.90 -9.15
C THR A 444 -10.82 -28.98 -10.24
N ALA A 445 -10.93 -27.67 -10.07
CA ALA A 445 -10.34 -26.70 -10.99
C ALA A 445 -8.79 -26.78 -10.99
N LEU A 446 -8.17 -26.87 -9.81
CA LEU A 446 -6.72 -27.01 -9.68
C LEU A 446 -6.20 -28.32 -10.33
N LYS A 447 -6.96 -29.42 -10.23
CA LYS A 447 -6.63 -30.68 -10.90
C LYS A 447 -6.72 -30.54 -12.42
N ALA A 448 -7.76 -29.88 -12.91
CA ALA A 448 -7.93 -29.63 -14.35
C ALA A 448 -6.79 -28.76 -14.94
N LEU A 449 -6.19 -27.89 -14.12
CA LEU A 449 -5.04 -27.07 -14.46
C LEU A 449 -3.69 -27.80 -14.29
N GLY A 450 -3.68 -29.04 -13.80
CA GLY A 450 -2.45 -29.81 -13.53
C GLY A 450 -1.65 -29.28 -12.33
N VAL A 451 -2.26 -28.45 -11.49
CA VAL A 451 -1.66 -27.92 -10.26
C VAL A 451 -1.80 -28.91 -9.11
N ALA A 452 -2.97 -29.56 -9.04
CA ALA A 452 -3.28 -30.61 -8.07
C ALA A 452 -3.13 -32.00 -8.73
N GLY A 453 -2.63 -32.97 -7.96
CA GLY A 453 -2.50 -34.36 -8.35
C GLY A 453 -3.85 -35.04 -8.55
N ALA A 454 -3.91 -36.07 -9.39
CA ALA A 454 -5.15 -36.81 -9.63
C ALA A 454 -5.62 -37.55 -8.36
N ASP A 455 -4.67 -37.98 -7.54
CA ASP A 455 -4.77 -38.73 -6.29
C ASP A 455 -5.17 -37.88 -5.07
N GLU A 456 -5.15 -36.54 -5.16
CA GLU A 456 -5.51 -35.67 -4.04
C GLU A 456 -7.03 -35.66 -3.83
N GLU A 457 -7.54 -36.47 -2.91
CA GLU A 457 -8.99 -36.67 -2.74
C GLU A 457 -9.73 -35.44 -2.20
N ASP A 458 -9.03 -34.60 -1.44
CA ASP A 458 -9.58 -33.41 -0.80
C ASP A 458 -8.55 -32.28 -0.66
N MET A 459 -8.98 -31.14 -0.12
CA MET A 459 -8.07 -30.00 0.05
C MET A 459 -7.06 -30.23 1.18
N TYR A 460 -7.27 -31.20 2.05
CA TYR A 460 -6.34 -31.52 3.12
C TYR A 460 -5.10 -32.23 2.57
N THR A 461 -5.32 -33.28 1.78
CA THR A 461 -4.29 -34.04 1.04
C THR A 461 -3.55 -33.18 0.01
N PHE A 462 -4.20 -32.15 -0.53
CA PHE A 462 -3.51 -31.13 -1.34
C PHE A 462 -2.58 -30.23 -0.50
N LEU A 463 -3.01 -29.78 0.69
CA LEU A 463 -2.26 -28.78 1.48
C LEU A 463 -1.19 -29.38 2.40
N TYR A 464 -1.35 -30.63 2.81
CA TYR A 464 -0.44 -31.32 3.73
C TYR A 464 0.13 -32.58 3.12
N ASP A 465 1.33 -32.96 3.56
CA ASP A 465 1.87 -34.29 3.30
C ASP A 465 1.42 -35.32 4.35
N ASP A 466 1.90 -36.55 4.21
CA ASP A 466 1.56 -37.67 5.11
C ASP A 466 2.05 -37.45 6.56
N GLU A 467 2.99 -36.53 6.78
CA GLU A 467 3.50 -36.15 8.10
C GLU A 467 2.77 -34.93 8.68
N TYR A 468 1.73 -34.44 7.99
CA TYR A 468 0.98 -33.23 8.31
C TYR A 468 1.80 -31.95 8.20
N GLU A 469 2.92 -31.96 7.47
CA GLU A 469 3.67 -30.75 7.15
C GLU A 469 3.02 -30.03 5.98
N LEU A 470 3.09 -28.69 6.03
CA LEU A 470 2.42 -27.85 5.04
C LEU A 470 3.20 -27.84 3.72
N ARG A 471 2.56 -28.25 2.63
CA ARG A 471 3.11 -28.24 1.27
C ARG A 471 3.12 -26.81 0.72
N MET A 472 4.19 -26.07 1.02
CA MET A 472 4.30 -24.63 0.71
C MET A 472 4.06 -24.28 -0.75
N GLU A 473 4.47 -25.13 -1.70
CA GLU A 473 4.22 -24.93 -3.13
C GLU A 473 2.73 -24.99 -3.49
N ASN A 474 1.98 -25.89 -2.85
CA ASN A 474 0.54 -26.06 -3.05
C ASN A 474 -0.24 -24.92 -2.41
N VAL A 475 0.20 -24.45 -1.23
CA VAL A 475 -0.34 -23.23 -0.62
C VAL A 475 -0.13 -22.02 -1.52
N ASP A 476 1.09 -21.85 -2.06
CA ASP A 476 1.40 -20.75 -2.97
C ASP A 476 0.50 -20.80 -4.21
N ALA A 477 0.35 -21.98 -4.82
CA ALA A 477 -0.50 -22.18 -5.99
C ALA A 477 -1.98 -21.85 -5.71
N LEU A 478 -2.52 -22.33 -4.58
CA LEU A 478 -3.89 -22.03 -4.16
C LEU A 478 -4.08 -20.53 -3.91
N MET A 479 -3.16 -19.88 -3.20
CA MET A 479 -3.29 -18.46 -2.89
C MET A 479 -3.12 -17.57 -4.12
N GLN A 480 -2.34 -17.99 -5.13
CA GLN A 480 -2.32 -17.34 -6.44
C GLN A 480 -3.65 -17.55 -7.19
N PHE A 481 -4.20 -18.77 -7.19
CA PHE A 481 -5.47 -19.08 -7.83
C PHE A 481 -6.65 -18.28 -7.22
N LEU A 482 -6.63 -18.10 -5.90
CA LEU A 482 -7.59 -17.27 -5.17
C LEU A 482 -7.35 -15.76 -5.37
N GLY A 483 -6.28 -15.33 -6.04
CA GLY A 483 -5.95 -13.91 -6.21
C GLY A 483 -5.58 -13.20 -4.90
N VAL A 484 -4.94 -13.93 -3.98
CA VAL A 484 -4.42 -13.39 -2.72
C VAL A 484 -2.92 -13.08 -2.86
N TYR A 485 -2.16 -13.97 -3.51
CA TYR A 485 -0.74 -13.78 -3.80
C TYR A 485 -0.49 -13.25 -5.22
N LYS A 486 0.62 -12.53 -5.37
CA LYS A 486 1.16 -12.12 -6.67
C LYS A 486 1.40 -13.36 -7.54
N VAL A 487 0.95 -13.31 -8.78
CA VAL A 487 1.10 -14.41 -9.74
C VAL A 487 2.55 -14.55 -10.13
N THR A 488 3.13 -15.72 -9.85
CA THR A 488 4.45 -16.14 -10.34
C THR A 488 4.33 -17.29 -11.33
N ARG A 489 3.19 -18.00 -11.36
CA ARG A 489 2.90 -19.14 -12.24
C ARG A 489 1.61 -18.86 -13.02
N GLN A 490 1.67 -18.93 -14.36
CA GLN A 490 0.51 -18.58 -15.20
C GLN A 490 -0.66 -19.54 -15.01
N GLU A 491 -0.37 -20.82 -14.76
CA GLU A 491 -1.35 -21.87 -14.49
C GLU A 491 -2.07 -21.70 -13.14
N CYS A 492 -1.53 -20.85 -12.25
CA CYS A 492 -2.15 -20.49 -10.97
C CYS A 492 -2.74 -19.07 -11.01
N ALA A 493 -2.86 -18.45 -12.19
CA ALA A 493 -3.42 -17.12 -12.29
C ALA A 493 -4.89 -17.11 -11.83
N PRO A 494 -5.35 -16.02 -11.18
CA PRO A 494 -6.74 -15.84 -10.82
C PRO A 494 -7.65 -15.93 -12.04
N LEU A 495 -8.88 -16.44 -11.85
CA LEU A 495 -9.86 -16.47 -12.92
C LEU A 495 -10.19 -15.04 -13.37
N VAL A 496 -10.25 -14.82 -14.68
CA VAL A 496 -10.52 -13.50 -15.29
C VAL A 496 -11.86 -12.90 -14.83
N SER A 497 -12.83 -13.73 -14.46
CA SER A 497 -14.15 -13.36 -13.95
C SER A 497 -14.16 -13.00 -12.45
N THR A 498 -13.12 -13.35 -11.70
CA THR A 498 -12.87 -12.80 -10.36
C THR A 498 -12.28 -11.42 -10.53
N VAL A 499 -13.14 -10.40 -10.47
CA VAL A 499 -12.76 -9.00 -10.55
C VAL A 499 -11.76 -8.66 -9.43
N LEU A 500 -10.46 -8.71 -9.73
CA LEU A 500 -9.38 -8.25 -8.87
C LEU A 500 -9.10 -6.78 -9.18
N VAL A 501 -10.06 -5.90 -8.90
CA VAL A 501 -9.91 -4.48 -9.23
C VAL A 501 -9.38 -3.76 -8.02
N SER A 502 -8.15 -3.23 -8.14
CA SER A 502 -7.70 -2.14 -7.27
C SER A 502 -8.71 -0.99 -7.43
N PRO A 503 -9.25 -0.42 -6.34
CA PRO A 503 -10.23 0.67 -6.43
C PRO A 503 -9.69 1.93 -7.12
N TYR A 504 -8.40 1.95 -7.48
CA TYR A 504 -7.70 3.03 -8.16
C TYR A 504 -7.30 2.71 -9.59
N ALA A 505 -7.41 1.45 -10.01
CA ALA A 505 -7.28 1.06 -11.40
C ALA A 505 -8.60 1.38 -12.09
N LYS A 506 -8.75 2.61 -12.61
CA LYS A 506 -9.73 2.83 -13.68
C LYS A 506 -9.40 1.83 -14.78
N ARG A 507 -10.36 1.00 -15.18
CA ARG A 507 -10.35 0.46 -16.54
C ARG A 507 -10.48 1.68 -17.44
N ASP A 508 -9.41 2.05 -18.13
CA ASP A 508 -9.56 2.84 -19.34
C ASP A 508 -10.51 2.02 -20.22
N ALA A 509 -11.72 2.54 -20.39
CA ALA A 509 -12.78 1.94 -21.18
C ALA A 509 -12.56 2.21 -22.67
#